data_AF-A0A966EVG1-F1
#
_entry.id   AF-A0A966EVG1-F1
#
_cell.length_a   1.000
_cell.length_b   1.000
_cell.length_c   1.000
_cell.angle_alpha   90.00
_cell.angle_beta   90.00
_cell.angle_gamma   90.00
#
_symmetry.space_group_name_H-M   'P 1'
#
loop_
_entity.id
_entity.type
_entity.pdbx_description
1 polymer ?
#
loop_
_entity_poly.entity_id
_entity_poly.type
_entity_poly.pdbx_seq_one_letter_code
_entity_poly.pdbx_strand_id
1 'polypeptide(L)'
;MSIRLRQVALVGNEYEKTEQLLKDILGLSVAYRDPGNRPGIEAGVSIFGLRNFVMPIGNQFLELVAPKDDKSDTSAGRYIERRSGPGGYMLLFQVPKRDFSDYRDRLTSLGIREIAGESITGLESEAVHLHPKDFPGCITEFRWCINEENDDGDWWPVERNWREHRNTDIVSGISGAEIQTPDPRSLSDLWSQLLSVPKRCDGDEWSLTVSAGVTIRFVNPTDGRPEGLSTIDLAVKDPENVLKVAALHGCETGHDHFVISGLKLRLKVN
;
A
#
# COMPACT_ATOMS: atom_id res chain seq x y z
N MET A 1 7.97 -19.17 6.76
CA MET A 1 7.51 -17.78 6.94
C MET A 1 6.41 -17.52 5.92
N SER A 2 5.27 -16.98 6.37
CA SER A 2 4.22 -16.47 5.48
C SER A 2 4.31 -14.94 5.51
N ILE A 3 4.14 -14.26 4.38
CA ILE A 3 4.07 -12.80 4.33
C ILE A 3 2.98 -12.41 3.37
N ARG A 4 2.16 -11.44 3.75
CA ARG A 4 0.95 -11.10 3.01
C ARG A 4 0.87 -9.60 2.81
N LEU A 5 0.68 -9.14 1.58
CA LEU A 5 0.36 -7.74 1.34
C LEU A 5 -1.04 -7.46 1.90
N ARG A 6 -1.12 -6.61 2.92
CA ARG A 6 -2.35 -6.39 3.68
C ARG A 6 -2.93 -4.99 3.46
N GLN A 7 -2.08 -3.99 3.25
CA GLN A 7 -2.53 -2.64 2.91
C GLN A 7 -1.61 -1.99 1.89
N VAL A 8 -2.20 -1.19 1.01
CA VAL A 8 -1.49 -0.27 0.12
C VAL A 8 -1.92 1.15 0.45
N ALA A 9 -0.94 2.03 0.64
CA ALA A 9 -1.20 3.46 0.82
C ALA A 9 -0.85 4.23 -0.44
N LEU A 10 -1.73 5.16 -0.83
CA LEU A 10 -1.46 6.25 -1.75
C LEU A 10 -1.17 7.52 -0.95
N VAL A 11 -0.46 8.45 -1.59
CA VAL A 11 -0.29 9.81 -1.08
C VAL A 11 -0.78 10.81 -2.11
N GLY A 12 -1.55 11.81 -1.68
CA GLY A 12 -2.09 12.80 -2.60
C GLY A 12 -2.60 14.08 -1.96
N ASN A 13 -3.06 14.98 -2.83
CA ASN A 13 -3.47 16.34 -2.45
C ASN A 13 -4.99 16.55 -2.55
N GLU A 14 -5.72 15.67 -3.23
CA GLU A 14 -7.17 15.79 -3.46
C GLU A 14 -7.94 14.74 -2.63
N TYR A 15 -7.98 14.90 -1.31
CA TYR A 15 -8.52 13.90 -0.38
C TYR A 15 -9.99 13.55 -0.65
N GLU A 16 -10.88 14.54 -0.68
CA GLU A 16 -12.32 14.34 -0.85
C GLU A 16 -12.64 13.77 -2.24
N LYS A 17 -11.94 14.26 -3.27
CA LYS A 17 -12.10 13.78 -4.64
C LYS A 17 -11.62 12.33 -4.78
N THR A 18 -10.46 12.00 -4.20
CA THR A 18 -9.92 10.62 -4.24
C THR A 18 -10.87 9.65 -3.55
N GLU A 19 -11.42 10.05 -2.40
CA GLU A 19 -12.43 9.26 -1.70
C GLU A 19 -13.67 9.01 -2.57
N GLN A 20 -14.19 10.07 -3.17
CA GLN A 20 -15.39 10.00 -4.02
C GLN A 20 -15.15 9.11 -5.25
N LEU A 21 -13.99 9.23 -5.89
CA LEU A 21 -13.61 8.37 -7.03
C LEU A 21 -13.54 6.89 -6.63
N LEU A 22 -12.94 6.56 -5.49
CA LEU A 22 -12.87 5.18 -5.01
C LEU A 22 -14.25 4.60 -4.66
N LYS A 23 -15.16 5.43 -4.12
CA LYS A 23 -16.56 5.06 -3.89
C LYS A 23 -17.28 4.78 -5.20
N ASP A 24 -17.21 5.71 -6.15
CA ASP A 24 -18.05 5.64 -7.34
C ASP A 24 -17.54 4.61 -8.37
N ILE A 25 -16.22 4.43 -8.50
CA ILE A 25 -15.62 3.53 -9.49
C ILE A 25 -15.52 2.10 -8.96
N LEU A 26 -15.19 1.93 -7.68
CA LEU A 26 -14.89 0.61 -7.09
C LEU A 26 -15.90 0.17 -6.03
N GLY A 27 -16.87 1.01 -5.67
CA GLY A 27 -17.89 0.67 -4.67
C GLY A 27 -17.34 0.58 -3.24
N LEU A 28 -16.15 1.13 -2.98
CA LEU A 28 -15.49 1.05 -1.68
C LEU A 28 -16.14 1.98 -0.66
N SER A 29 -15.98 1.68 0.63
CA SER A 29 -16.48 2.55 1.70
C SER A 29 -15.42 2.75 2.79
N VAL A 30 -15.44 3.92 3.43
CA VAL A 30 -14.46 4.28 4.46
C VAL A 30 -14.77 3.52 5.74
N ALA A 31 -13.82 2.69 6.18
CA ALA A 31 -13.87 2.00 7.47
C ALA A 31 -13.19 2.79 8.59
N TYR A 32 -12.28 3.69 8.24
CA TYR A 32 -11.51 4.45 9.22
C TYR A 32 -11.07 5.81 8.70
N ARG A 33 -11.02 6.78 9.63
CA ARG A 33 -10.30 8.05 9.51
C ARG A 33 -9.68 8.39 10.85
N ASP A 34 -8.50 8.97 10.83
CA ASP A 34 -7.95 9.58 12.03
C ASP A 34 -8.81 10.79 12.46
N PRO A 35 -9.39 10.77 13.69
CA PRO A 35 -10.19 11.89 14.22
C PRO A 35 -9.39 13.16 14.53
N GLY A 36 -8.05 13.11 14.49
CA GLY A 36 -7.19 14.29 14.62
C GLY A 36 -6.49 14.45 15.97
N ASN A 37 -6.74 13.56 16.91
CA ASN A 37 -6.22 13.61 18.28
C ASN A 37 -5.67 12.25 18.78
N ARG A 38 -5.62 11.23 17.92
CA ARG A 38 -5.09 9.91 18.30
C ARG A 38 -3.56 9.94 18.33
N PRO A 39 -2.93 9.28 19.31
CA PRO A 39 -1.49 9.05 19.28
C PRO A 39 -1.11 8.09 18.14
N GLY A 40 0.17 8.05 17.77
CA GLY A 40 0.67 7.18 16.68
C GLY A 40 0.40 5.69 16.93
N ILE A 41 0.40 5.27 18.20
CA ILE A 41 0.07 3.90 18.63
C ILE A 41 -1.37 3.54 18.32
N GLU A 42 -2.25 4.53 18.12
CA GLU A 42 -3.65 4.38 17.70
C GLU A 42 -3.87 4.80 16.23
N ALA A 43 -2.82 4.67 15.43
CA ALA A 43 -2.81 5.03 14.02
C ALA A 43 -3.13 6.50 13.72
N GLY A 44 -2.87 7.38 14.68
CA GLY A 44 -2.94 8.82 14.46
C GLY A 44 -1.90 9.28 13.45
N VAL A 45 -2.35 9.73 12.27
CA VAL A 45 -1.49 10.40 11.27
C VAL A 45 -1.46 11.92 11.47
N SER A 46 -2.43 12.45 12.20
CA SER A 46 -2.65 13.86 12.51
C SER A 46 -1.55 14.51 13.31
N ILE A 47 -0.90 13.76 14.20
CA ILE A 47 0.28 14.19 14.94
C ILE A 47 1.46 14.52 14.01
N PHE A 48 1.46 13.97 12.78
CA PHE A 48 2.46 14.25 11.74
C PHE A 48 1.99 15.34 10.76
N GLY A 49 0.90 16.04 11.06
CA GLY A 49 0.31 17.04 10.17
C GLY A 49 -0.38 16.44 8.95
N LEU A 50 -0.82 15.17 9.03
CA LEU A 50 -1.46 14.45 7.94
C LEU A 50 -2.93 14.15 8.26
N ARG A 51 -3.70 13.82 7.23
CA ARG A 51 -5.02 13.22 7.33
C ARG A 51 -5.08 11.96 6.47
N ASN A 52 -5.86 10.97 6.88
CA ASN A 52 -6.04 9.75 6.10
C ASN A 52 -7.50 9.30 6.05
N PHE A 53 -7.79 8.39 5.12
CA PHE A 53 -8.92 7.47 5.22
C PHE A 53 -8.44 6.09 4.79
N VAL A 54 -9.08 5.04 5.31
CA VAL A 54 -8.79 3.65 4.97
C VAL A 54 -10.08 2.96 4.55
N MET A 55 -10.04 2.27 3.41
CA MET A 55 -11.15 1.52 2.83
C MET A 55 -10.79 0.04 2.70
N PRO A 56 -11.64 -0.90 3.17
CA PRO A 56 -11.44 -2.32 2.89
C PRO A 56 -11.63 -2.62 1.40
N ILE A 57 -10.76 -3.45 0.84
CA ILE A 57 -10.82 -3.98 -0.52
C ILE A 57 -10.63 -5.50 -0.45
N GLY A 58 -11.74 -6.23 -0.45
CA GLY A 58 -11.75 -7.62 -0.03
C GLY A 58 -11.33 -7.75 1.43
N ASN A 59 -10.22 -8.44 1.67
CA ASN A 59 -9.60 -8.57 2.99
C ASN A 59 -8.24 -7.84 3.07
N GLN A 60 -8.01 -6.89 2.17
CA GLN A 60 -6.90 -5.95 2.20
C GLN A 60 -7.45 -4.54 2.40
N PHE A 61 -6.55 -3.55 2.46
CA PHE A 61 -6.94 -2.16 2.67
C PHE A 61 -6.27 -1.24 1.67
N LEU A 62 -7.01 -0.23 1.24
CA LEU A 62 -6.50 0.89 0.48
C LEU A 62 -6.59 2.15 1.36
N GLU A 63 -5.47 2.82 1.52
CA GLU A 63 -5.37 4.05 2.32
C GLU A 63 -4.99 5.23 1.43
N LEU A 64 -5.61 6.39 1.65
CA LEU A 64 -5.05 7.66 1.19
C LEU A 64 -4.49 8.43 2.37
N VAL A 65 -3.25 8.89 2.25
CA VAL A 65 -2.62 9.86 3.15
C VAL A 65 -2.47 11.19 2.43
N ALA A 66 -2.82 12.30 3.09
CA ALA A 66 -2.67 13.65 2.55
C ALA A 66 -2.14 14.62 3.63
N PRO A 67 -1.31 15.61 3.29
CA PRO A 67 -1.01 16.71 4.19
C PRO A 67 -2.28 17.45 4.65
N LYS A 68 -2.29 17.93 5.91
CA LYS A 68 -3.29 18.90 6.39
C LYS A 68 -2.88 20.32 5.97
N ASP A 69 -3.83 21.10 5.46
CA ASP A 69 -3.75 22.56 5.29
C ASP A 69 -2.47 23.10 4.60
N ASP A 70 -2.24 22.75 3.32
CA ASP A 70 -1.12 23.24 2.48
C ASP A 70 0.29 23.12 3.09
N LYS A 71 0.48 22.28 4.12
CA LYS A 71 1.77 22.05 4.75
C LYS A 71 2.66 21.15 3.88
N SER A 72 3.55 21.78 3.11
CA SER A 72 4.56 21.08 2.31
C SER A 72 5.61 20.35 3.16
N ASP A 73 5.92 20.81 4.39
CA ASP A 73 6.96 20.21 5.23
C ASP A 73 6.51 18.98 6.05
N THR A 74 5.63 18.16 5.47
CA THR A 74 5.28 16.85 6.00
C THR A 74 6.05 15.74 5.29
N SER A 75 6.13 14.53 5.87
CA SER A 75 6.72 13.37 5.19
C SER A 75 6.01 13.07 3.86
N ALA A 76 4.68 13.16 3.84
CA ALA A 76 3.86 13.03 2.66
C ALA A 76 4.18 14.11 1.61
N GLY A 77 4.25 15.39 2.02
CA GLY A 77 4.57 16.52 1.13
C GLY A 77 5.94 16.36 0.46
N ARG A 78 6.98 16.07 1.24
CA ARG A 78 8.34 15.80 0.72
C ARG A 78 8.36 14.59 -0.23
N TYR A 79 7.55 13.56 0.04
CA TYR A 79 7.45 12.40 -0.85
C TYR A 79 6.78 12.76 -2.18
N ILE A 80 5.69 13.54 -2.16
CA ILE A 80 5.01 14.04 -3.36
C ILE A 80 5.97 14.84 -4.25
N GLU A 81 6.74 15.77 -3.66
CA GLU A 81 7.75 16.54 -4.39
C GLU A 81 8.80 15.62 -5.01
N ARG A 82 9.36 14.69 -4.22
CA ARG A 82 10.36 13.72 -4.69
C ARG A 82 9.84 12.84 -5.82
N ARG A 83 8.56 12.44 -5.79
CA ARG A 83 7.92 11.60 -6.83
C ARG A 83 7.37 12.41 -8.00
N SER A 84 7.56 13.73 -8.02
CA SER A 84 7.01 14.63 -9.04
C SER A 84 5.48 14.56 -9.13
N GLY A 85 4.81 14.41 -7.98
CA GLY A 85 3.35 14.40 -7.87
C GLY A 85 2.80 13.33 -6.91
N PRO A 86 1.48 13.30 -6.69
CA PRO A 86 0.77 12.23 -5.99
C PRO A 86 1.06 10.84 -6.57
N GLY A 87 0.95 9.77 -5.77
CA GLY A 87 1.12 8.41 -6.28
C GLY A 87 1.08 7.34 -5.20
N GLY A 88 1.56 6.14 -5.55
CA GLY A 88 1.77 5.07 -4.58
C GLY A 88 2.80 5.46 -3.53
N TYR A 89 2.51 5.13 -2.26
CA TYR A 89 3.29 5.58 -1.11
C TYR A 89 3.88 4.40 -0.32
N MET A 90 3.04 3.48 0.16
CA MET A 90 3.48 2.39 1.04
C MET A 90 2.92 1.03 0.62
N LEU A 91 3.71 -0.02 0.86
CA LEU A 91 3.24 -1.41 0.92
C LEU A 91 3.38 -1.90 2.38
N LEU A 92 2.27 -2.30 2.99
CA LEU A 92 2.24 -2.78 4.36
C LEU A 92 1.94 -4.27 4.36
N PHE A 93 2.84 -5.05 4.95
CA PHE A 93 2.74 -6.50 4.99
C PHE A 93 2.35 -6.99 6.37
N GLN A 94 1.37 -7.89 6.38
CA GLN A 94 1.11 -8.73 7.53
C GLN A 94 2.13 -9.86 7.58
N VAL A 95 2.81 -9.99 8.71
CA VAL A 95 3.74 -11.06 9.03
C VAL A 95 3.25 -11.78 10.30
N PRO A 96 3.43 -13.10 10.44
CA PRO A 96 3.05 -13.82 11.65
C PRO A 96 3.79 -13.28 12.87
N LYS A 97 3.09 -13.10 13.99
CA LYS A 97 3.65 -12.67 15.27
C LYS A 97 4.86 -13.51 15.67
N ARG A 98 4.76 -14.84 15.49
CA ARG A 98 5.84 -15.79 15.81
C ARG A 98 7.10 -15.62 14.95
N ASP A 99 6.98 -15.01 13.78
CA ASP A 99 8.08 -14.80 12.82
C ASP A 99 8.58 -13.34 12.88
N PHE A 100 7.96 -12.45 13.69
CA PHE A 100 8.24 -11.01 13.67
C PHE A 100 9.68 -10.67 14.05
N SER A 101 10.24 -11.36 15.06
CA SER A 101 11.64 -11.20 15.46
C SER A 101 12.60 -11.56 14.33
N ASP A 102 12.30 -12.62 13.56
CA ASP A 102 13.15 -13.06 12.46
C ASP A 102 13.20 -12.01 11.33
N TYR A 103 12.09 -11.29 11.10
CA TYR A 103 12.09 -10.16 10.18
C TYR A 103 12.94 -9.00 10.70
N ARG A 104 12.86 -8.65 12.00
CA ARG A 104 13.69 -7.58 12.59
C ARG A 104 15.19 -7.93 12.61
N ASP A 105 15.53 -9.18 12.89
CA ASP A 105 16.91 -9.67 12.81
C ASP A 105 17.43 -9.56 11.37
N ARG A 106 16.59 -9.87 10.38
CA ARG A 106 16.96 -9.71 8.98
C ARG A 106 17.18 -8.26 8.59
N LEU A 107 16.31 -7.35 9.05
CA LEU A 107 16.51 -5.90 8.86
C LEU A 107 17.87 -5.45 9.37
N THR A 108 18.21 -5.86 10.59
CA THR A 108 19.49 -5.54 11.21
C THR A 108 20.65 -6.14 10.40
N SER A 109 20.54 -7.39 9.95
CA SER A 109 21.57 -8.07 9.16
C SER A 109 21.82 -7.42 7.79
N LEU A 110 20.79 -6.80 7.21
CA LEU A 110 20.85 -6.08 5.95
C LEU A 110 21.20 -4.60 6.12
N GLY A 111 21.40 -4.13 7.36
CA GLY A 111 21.70 -2.73 7.66
C GLY A 111 20.53 -1.78 7.41
N ILE A 112 19.29 -2.27 7.46
CA ILE A 112 18.07 -1.49 7.23
C ILE A 112 17.58 -0.90 8.55
N ARG A 113 17.48 0.43 8.63
CA ARG A 113 17.01 1.12 9.84
C ARG A 113 15.49 1.09 9.97
N GLU A 114 15.02 1.00 11.21
CA GLU A 114 13.62 1.23 11.60
C GLU A 114 13.39 2.72 11.90
N ILE A 115 12.24 3.29 11.50
CA ILE A 115 11.94 4.73 11.69
C ILE A 115 10.74 5.06 12.58
N ALA A 116 9.87 4.10 12.89
CA ALA A 116 8.64 4.38 13.66
C ALA A 116 8.21 3.26 14.63
N GLY A 117 9.00 2.21 14.82
CA GLY A 117 8.54 0.95 15.43
C GLY A 117 7.91 1.07 16.83
N GLU A 118 8.57 1.78 17.76
CA GLU A 118 8.07 1.93 19.13
C GLU A 118 6.78 2.76 19.20
N SER A 119 6.64 3.76 18.31
CA SER A 119 5.51 4.70 18.34
C SER A 119 4.21 4.15 17.76
N ILE A 120 4.26 2.99 17.09
CA ILE A 120 3.14 2.36 16.37
C ILE A 120 2.86 0.91 16.84
N THR A 121 3.46 0.53 17.96
CA THR A 121 3.38 -0.81 18.58
C THR A 121 2.57 -0.76 19.86
N GLY A 122 1.59 -1.65 19.99
CA GLY A 122 0.74 -1.84 21.16
C GLY A 122 0.58 -3.32 21.54
N LEU A 123 -0.30 -3.59 22.52
CA LEU A 123 -0.47 -4.95 23.07
C LEU A 123 -1.00 -5.96 22.04
N GLU A 124 -1.83 -5.50 21.12
CA GLU A 124 -2.54 -6.33 20.12
C GLU A 124 -1.95 -6.20 18.71
N SER A 125 -0.87 -5.43 18.53
CA SER A 125 -0.18 -5.27 17.24
C SER A 125 1.22 -4.70 17.44
N GLU A 126 2.21 -5.22 16.73
CA GLU A 126 3.54 -4.62 16.62
C GLU A 126 3.82 -4.31 15.16
N ALA A 127 4.50 -3.20 14.90
CA ALA A 127 4.91 -2.86 13.55
C ALA A 127 6.24 -2.12 13.49
N VAL A 128 6.89 -2.19 12.33
CA VAL A 128 8.12 -1.46 12.02
C VAL A 128 8.00 -0.82 10.64
N HIS A 129 8.31 0.48 10.57
CA HIS A 129 8.51 1.18 9.30
C HIS A 129 9.98 1.15 8.91
N LEU A 130 10.22 0.90 7.64
CA LEU A 130 11.55 0.75 7.06
C LEU A 130 12.06 2.10 6.54
N HIS A 131 13.31 2.43 6.85
CA HIS A 131 13.91 3.68 6.37
C HIS A 131 14.06 3.63 4.84
N PRO A 132 13.44 4.55 4.08
CA PRO A 132 13.36 4.45 2.61
C PRO A 132 14.70 4.64 1.88
N LYS A 133 15.75 5.12 2.57
CA LYS A 133 17.13 5.13 2.01
C LYS A 133 17.80 3.75 2.04
N ASP A 134 17.41 2.90 2.98
CA ASP A 134 18.06 1.59 3.17
C ASP A 134 17.21 0.48 2.52
N PHE A 135 15.90 0.70 2.38
CA PHE A 135 14.99 -0.14 1.62
C PHE A 135 14.23 0.68 0.56
N PRO A 136 14.84 0.89 -0.63
CA PRO A 136 14.29 1.69 -1.74
C PRO A 136 13.06 1.04 -2.42
N GLY A 137 12.51 1.72 -3.43
CA GLY A 137 11.31 1.28 -4.15
C GLY A 137 10.03 1.92 -3.63
N CYS A 138 9.58 1.55 -2.44
CA CYS A 138 8.49 2.21 -1.73
C CYS A 138 8.66 2.08 -0.22
N ILE A 139 8.01 2.94 0.54
CA ILE A 139 8.01 2.79 2.01
C ILE A 139 7.33 1.47 2.34
N THR A 140 7.92 0.71 3.25
CA THR A 140 7.43 -0.62 3.60
C THR A 140 7.24 -0.73 5.11
N GLU A 141 6.16 -1.39 5.51
CA GLU A 141 5.86 -1.73 6.90
C GLU A 141 5.76 -3.25 7.04
N PHE A 142 6.29 -3.79 8.14
CA PHE A 142 5.90 -5.10 8.64
C PHE A 142 5.07 -4.95 9.90
N ARG A 143 3.97 -5.69 9.98
CA ARG A 143 3.05 -5.67 11.12
C ARG A 143 2.51 -7.06 11.41
N TRP A 144 2.36 -7.40 12.68
CA TRP A 144 1.42 -8.43 13.13
C TRP A 144 0.24 -7.79 13.87
N CYS A 145 -0.91 -8.45 13.86
CA CYS A 145 -2.11 -8.04 14.60
C CYS A 145 -2.69 -9.26 15.33
N ILE A 146 -3.50 -9.03 16.37
CA ILE A 146 -4.30 -10.09 16.98
C ILE A 146 -5.24 -10.70 15.94
N ASN A 147 -5.62 -11.97 16.13
CA ASN A 147 -6.48 -12.74 15.24
C ASN A 147 -5.90 -12.93 13.82
N GLU A 148 -4.57 -12.85 13.66
CA GLU A 148 -3.84 -12.98 12.38
C GLU A 148 -4.02 -14.32 11.67
N GLU A 149 -4.47 -15.35 12.38
CA GLU A 149 -4.77 -16.68 11.84
C GLU A 149 -6.02 -16.69 10.94
N ASN A 150 -6.87 -15.66 11.04
CA ASN A 150 -8.05 -15.52 10.20
C ASN A 150 -7.72 -14.65 8.97
N ASP A 151 -8.17 -15.05 7.79
CA ASP A 151 -7.99 -14.25 6.57
C ASP A 151 -8.59 -12.85 6.69
N ASP A 152 -9.69 -12.74 7.44
CA ASP A 152 -10.39 -11.51 7.80
C ASP A 152 -10.04 -11.04 9.22
N GLY A 153 -8.87 -11.41 9.73
CA GLY A 153 -8.37 -10.99 11.05
C GLY A 153 -8.28 -9.47 11.21
N ASP A 154 -7.97 -9.02 12.42
CA ASP A 154 -7.88 -7.59 12.68
C ASP A 154 -6.68 -6.97 11.97
N TRP A 155 -6.77 -5.68 11.69
CA TRP A 155 -5.71 -4.94 11.04
C TRP A 155 -5.66 -3.53 11.60
N TRP A 156 -4.61 -3.22 12.36
CA TRP A 156 -4.35 -1.85 12.78
C TRP A 156 -3.86 -1.09 11.55
N PRO A 157 -4.57 -0.07 11.03
CA PRO A 157 -5.21 1.04 11.75
C PRO A 157 -6.76 1.05 11.78
N VAL A 158 -7.43 0.06 11.22
CA VAL A 158 -8.90 0.08 11.09
C VAL A 158 -9.60 -0.44 12.34
N GLU A 159 -10.80 0.08 12.59
CA GLU A 159 -11.63 -0.38 13.69
C GLU A 159 -12.05 -1.85 13.50
N ARG A 160 -12.34 -2.54 14.61
CA ARG A 160 -12.72 -3.97 14.59
C ARG A 160 -13.99 -4.26 13.79
N ASN A 161 -14.81 -3.26 13.50
CA ASN A 161 -16.02 -3.41 12.68
C ASN A 161 -15.78 -3.12 11.19
N TRP A 162 -14.53 -3.02 10.71
CA TRP A 162 -14.21 -2.75 9.30
C TRP A 162 -14.94 -3.66 8.29
N ARG A 163 -15.28 -4.89 8.70
CA ARG A 163 -16.02 -5.87 7.90
C ARG A 163 -17.40 -5.38 7.47
N GLU A 164 -18.02 -4.49 8.25
CA GLU A 164 -19.31 -3.83 7.92
C GLU A 164 -19.19 -2.87 6.73
N HIS A 165 -17.96 -2.40 6.45
CA HIS A 165 -17.63 -1.47 5.37
C HIS A 165 -17.12 -2.19 4.11
N ARG A 166 -16.97 -3.52 4.15
CA ARG A 166 -16.46 -4.32 3.04
C ARG A 166 -17.52 -4.46 1.93
N ASN A 167 -17.12 -4.14 0.71
CA ASN A 167 -17.88 -4.42 -0.50
C ASN A 167 -16.98 -5.16 -1.50
N THR A 168 -17.48 -6.26 -2.07
CA THR A 168 -16.77 -7.06 -3.09
C THR A 168 -17.60 -7.24 -4.37
N ASP A 169 -18.60 -6.39 -4.57
CA ASP A 169 -19.46 -6.45 -5.74
C ASP A 169 -18.70 -6.12 -7.02
N ILE A 170 -17.79 -5.16 -6.98
CA ILE A 170 -17.00 -4.69 -8.13
C ILE A 170 -15.57 -5.25 -8.09
N VAL A 171 -14.89 -5.15 -6.95
CA VAL A 171 -13.48 -5.51 -6.75
C VAL A 171 -13.32 -6.48 -5.59
N SER A 172 -12.61 -7.59 -5.79
CA SER A 172 -12.42 -8.65 -4.77
C SER A 172 -11.13 -8.50 -3.96
N GLY A 173 -10.15 -7.74 -4.45
CA GLY A 173 -8.88 -7.55 -3.76
C GLY A 173 -7.78 -6.96 -4.64
N ILE A 174 -6.61 -6.78 -4.04
CA ILE A 174 -5.36 -6.38 -4.69
C ILE A 174 -4.57 -7.66 -5.01
N SER A 175 -4.40 -7.94 -6.29
CA SER A 175 -3.69 -9.13 -6.79
C SER A 175 -2.22 -8.88 -7.15
N GLY A 176 -1.78 -7.62 -7.12
CA GLY A 176 -0.39 -7.29 -7.40
C GLY A 176 -0.03 -5.83 -7.16
N ALA A 177 1.27 -5.58 -7.18
CA ALA A 177 1.86 -4.25 -7.07
C ALA A 177 3.05 -4.15 -8.01
N GLU A 178 3.40 -2.94 -8.44
CA GLU A 178 4.51 -2.68 -9.33
C GLU A 178 5.34 -1.52 -8.80
N ILE A 179 6.63 -1.77 -8.63
CA ILE A 179 7.61 -0.80 -8.16
C ILE A 179 8.51 -0.48 -9.34
N GLN A 180 8.45 0.76 -9.80
CA GLN A 180 9.36 1.24 -10.83
C GLN A 180 10.69 1.65 -10.21
N THR A 181 11.81 1.25 -10.81
CA THR A 181 13.17 1.53 -10.34
C THR A 181 14.17 1.49 -11.50
N PRO A 182 15.23 2.31 -11.50
CA PRO A 182 16.28 2.23 -12.52
C PRO A 182 17.09 0.94 -12.51
N ASP A 183 17.03 0.14 -11.42
CA ASP A 183 17.68 -1.17 -11.34
C ASP A 183 16.73 -2.25 -10.76
N PRO A 184 15.80 -2.78 -11.59
CA PRO A 184 14.83 -3.79 -11.16
C PRO A 184 15.47 -5.07 -10.59
N ARG A 185 16.63 -5.44 -11.12
CA ARG A 185 17.33 -6.65 -10.69
C ARG A 185 17.85 -6.49 -9.27
N SER A 186 18.61 -5.44 -8.99
CA SER A 186 19.17 -5.21 -7.66
C SER A 186 18.09 -4.95 -6.62
N LEU A 187 17.03 -4.22 -6.98
CA LEU A 187 15.91 -3.98 -6.07
C LEU A 187 15.17 -5.29 -5.74
N SER A 188 14.90 -6.12 -6.75
CA SER A 188 14.26 -7.42 -6.52
C SER A 188 15.13 -8.37 -5.70
N ASP A 189 16.47 -8.30 -5.81
CA ASP A 189 17.40 -9.05 -4.94
C ASP A 189 17.24 -8.64 -3.47
N LEU A 190 17.23 -7.33 -3.19
CA LEU A 190 17.07 -6.81 -1.83
C LEU A 190 15.70 -7.16 -1.25
N TRP A 191 14.62 -7.00 -2.03
CA TRP A 191 13.27 -7.37 -1.61
C TRP A 191 13.12 -8.89 -1.41
N SER A 192 13.70 -9.71 -2.29
CA SER A 192 13.69 -11.17 -2.16
C SER A 192 14.36 -11.62 -0.86
N GLN A 193 15.53 -11.04 -0.57
CA GLN A 193 16.27 -11.30 0.67
C GLN A 193 15.45 -10.87 1.88
N LEU A 194 14.95 -9.63 1.91
CA LEU A 194 14.25 -9.14 3.08
C LEU A 194 12.93 -9.89 3.34
N LEU A 195 12.13 -10.15 2.31
CA LEU A 195 10.84 -10.82 2.47
C LEU A 195 10.99 -12.35 2.65
N SER A 196 12.19 -12.92 2.42
CA SER A 196 12.39 -14.37 2.31
C SER A 196 11.44 -15.04 1.30
N VAL A 197 11.22 -14.36 0.18
CA VAL A 197 10.39 -14.83 -0.93
C VAL A 197 11.29 -15.00 -2.16
N PRO A 198 11.29 -16.16 -2.83
CA PRO A 198 12.10 -16.35 -4.04
C PRO A 198 11.67 -15.39 -5.14
N LYS A 199 12.62 -14.65 -5.72
CA LYS A 199 12.36 -13.89 -6.93
C LYS A 199 12.32 -14.77 -8.17
N ARG A 200 11.51 -14.34 -9.14
CA ARG A 200 11.43 -14.89 -10.49
C ARG A 200 11.84 -13.83 -11.49
N CYS A 201 12.31 -14.29 -12.64
CA CYS A 201 12.62 -13.48 -13.80
C CYS A 201 11.90 -14.09 -14.99
N ASP A 202 11.10 -13.29 -15.68
CA ASP A 202 10.47 -13.65 -16.95
C ASP A 202 10.77 -12.54 -17.97
N GLY A 203 11.64 -12.84 -18.93
CA GLY A 203 12.22 -11.81 -19.81
C GLY A 203 12.95 -10.73 -19.01
N ASP A 204 12.48 -9.49 -19.11
CA ASP A 204 13.02 -8.33 -18.40
C ASP A 204 12.26 -7.99 -17.10
N GLU A 205 11.23 -8.78 -16.75
CA GLU A 205 10.39 -8.54 -15.57
C GLU A 205 10.87 -9.37 -14.37
N TRP A 206 11.20 -8.68 -13.27
CA TRP A 206 11.52 -9.31 -12.00
C TRP A 206 10.31 -9.27 -11.07
N SER A 207 10.04 -10.37 -10.37
CA SER A 207 8.87 -10.44 -9.49
C SER A 207 9.04 -11.33 -8.26
N LEU A 208 8.21 -11.06 -7.25
CA LEU A 208 8.04 -11.83 -6.02
C LEU A 208 6.56 -12.14 -5.83
N THR A 209 6.21 -13.39 -5.56
CA THR A 209 4.82 -13.76 -5.23
C THR A 209 4.71 -14.05 -3.74
N VAL A 210 4.00 -13.18 -3.01
CA VAL A 210 3.74 -13.34 -1.58
C VAL A 210 2.45 -14.16 -1.35
N SER A 211 2.07 -14.38 -0.09
CA SER A 211 0.86 -15.14 0.26
C SER A 211 -0.39 -14.60 -0.43
N ALA A 212 -1.37 -15.48 -0.65
CA ALA A 212 -2.59 -15.23 -1.44
C ALA A 212 -2.34 -14.91 -2.93
N GLY A 213 -1.16 -15.25 -3.47
CA GLY A 213 -0.85 -15.11 -4.90
C GLY A 213 -0.56 -13.69 -5.35
N VAL A 214 -0.44 -12.74 -4.41
CA VAL A 214 -0.16 -11.34 -4.73
C VAL A 214 1.25 -11.20 -5.28
N THR A 215 1.38 -10.64 -6.48
CA THR A 215 2.68 -10.50 -7.16
C THR A 215 3.18 -9.07 -7.13
N ILE A 216 4.39 -8.89 -6.60
CA ILE A 216 5.13 -7.61 -6.60
C ILE A 216 6.11 -7.66 -7.77
N ARG A 217 5.98 -6.75 -8.73
CA ARG A 217 6.87 -6.62 -9.88
C ARG A 217 7.81 -5.44 -9.72
N PHE A 218 9.01 -5.60 -10.26
CA PHE A 218 10.03 -4.56 -10.33
C PHE A 218 10.28 -4.27 -11.80
N VAL A 219 10.07 -3.01 -12.21
CA VAL A 219 10.07 -2.61 -13.62
C VAL A 219 10.92 -1.36 -13.83
N ASN A 220 11.39 -1.16 -15.06
CA ASN A 220 12.01 0.11 -15.43
C ASN A 220 10.96 1.23 -15.46
N PRO A 221 11.28 2.47 -15.08
CA PRO A 221 10.34 3.58 -15.15
C PRO A 221 10.02 3.94 -16.60
N THR A 222 8.73 4.08 -16.93
CA THR A 222 8.26 4.45 -18.28
C THR A 222 7.48 5.77 -18.29
N ASP A 223 7.20 6.34 -17.12
CA ASP A 223 6.35 7.52 -16.94
C ASP A 223 7.14 8.82 -16.70
N GLY A 224 8.47 8.74 -16.79
CA GLY A 224 9.37 9.86 -16.51
C GLY A 224 9.46 10.24 -15.03
N ARG A 225 8.81 9.49 -14.13
CA ARG A 225 8.83 9.76 -12.69
C ARG A 225 9.97 8.97 -12.01
N PRO A 226 10.48 9.44 -10.85
CA PRO A 226 11.51 8.71 -10.10
C PRO A 226 11.08 7.31 -9.63
N GLU A 227 11.98 6.59 -8.96
CA GLU A 227 11.66 5.31 -8.32
C GLU A 227 10.44 5.41 -7.38
N GLY A 228 9.55 4.40 -7.38
CA GLY A 228 8.31 4.43 -6.61
C GLY A 228 7.34 3.28 -6.88
N LEU A 229 6.32 3.14 -6.02
CA LEU A 229 5.12 2.35 -6.32
C LEU A 229 4.35 3.02 -7.46
N SER A 230 4.24 2.36 -8.61
CA SER A 230 3.69 2.89 -9.86
C SER A 230 2.28 2.37 -10.16
N THR A 231 2.03 1.11 -9.84
CA THR A 231 0.79 0.40 -10.19
C THR A 231 0.36 -0.56 -9.08
N ILE A 232 -0.94 -0.72 -8.89
CA ILE A 232 -1.53 -1.89 -8.23
C ILE A 232 -2.45 -2.64 -9.19
N ASP A 233 -2.53 -3.96 -9.02
CA ASP A 233 -3.47 -4.79 -9.77
C ASP A 233 -4.69 -5.08 -8.90
N LEU A 234 -5.88 -4.87 -9.45
CA LEU A 234 -7.15 -5.10 -8.82
C LEU A 234 -7.86 -6.27 -9.51
N ALA A 235 -8.26 -7.26 -8.73
CA ALA A 235 -9.13 -8.33 -9.21
C ALA A 235 -10.57 -7.81 -9.27
N VAL A 236 -11.14 -7.69 -10.47
CA VAL A 236 -12.47 -7.11 -10.71
C VAL A 236 -13.33 -8.03 -11.56
N LYS A 237 -14.65 -7.97 -11.36
CA LYS A 237 -15.60 -8.83 -12.10
C LYS A 237 -15.83 -8.35 -13.54
N ASP A 238 -15.86 -7.04 -13.75
CA ASP A 238 -16.14 -6.41 -15.04
C ASP A 238 -15.18 -5.22 -15.28
N PRO A 239 -13.96 -5.48 -15.79
CA PRO A 239 -13.00 -4.41 -16.06
C PRO A 239 -13.52 -3.35 -17.03
N GLU A 240 -14.30 -3.74 -18.05
CA GLU A 240 -14.79 -2.80 -19.06
C GLU A 240 -15.75 -1.79 -18.44
N ASN A 241 -16.67 -2.25 -17.58
CA ASN A 241 -17.57 -1.35 -16.88
C ASN A 241 -16.82 -0.43 -15.92
N VAL A 242 -15.84 -0.96 -15.17
CA VAL A 242 -15.00 -0.14 -14.28
C VAL A 242 -14.27 0.97 -15.05
N LEU A 243 -13.69 0.66 -16.21
CA LEU A 243 -13.04 1.67 -17.07
C LEU A 243 -14.02 2.69 -17.63
N LYS A 244 -15.23 2.27 -18.03
CA LYS A 244 -16.29 3.19 -18.47
C LYS A 244 -16.66 4.18 -17.37
N VAL A 245 -16.88 3.70 -16.14
CA VAL A 245 -17.21 4.56 -14.99
C VAL A 245 -16.04 5.48 -14.64
N ALA A 246 -14.80 4.98 -14.66
CA ALA A 246 -13.61 5.80 -14.43
C ALA A 246 -13.49 6.93 -15.46
N ALA A 247 -13.71 6.64 -16.74
CA ALA A 247 -13.70 7.64 -17.81
C ALA A 247 -14.80 8.70 -17.63
N LEU A 248 -15.99 8.32 -17.17
CA LEU A 248 -17.08 9.28 -16.87
C LEU A 248 -16.74 10.26 -15.75
N HIS A 249 -15.89 9.85 -14.79
CA HIS A 249 -15.36 10.75 -13.76
C HIS A 249 -14.11 11.53 -14.20
N GLY A 250 -13.71 11.42 -15.46
CA GLY A 250 -12.55 12.13 -16.01
C GLY A 250 -11.20 11.60 -15.52
N CYS A 251 -11.14 10.36 -15.00
CA CYS A 251 -9.86 9.71 -14.73
C CYS A 251 -9.11 9.48 -16.05
N GLU A 252 -7.78 9.59 -16.02
CA GLU A 252 -6.95 9.07 -17.09
C GLU A 252 -7.13 7.55 -17.16
N THR A 253 -7.36 7.03 -18.37
CA THR A 253 -7.57 5.60 -18.62
C THR A 253 -6.62 5.09 -19.70
N GLY A 254 -6.16 3.86 -19.51
CA GLY A 254 -5.47 3.07 -20.52
C GLY A 254 -6.32 1.87 -20.95
N HIS A 255 -5.69 0.89 -21.61
CA HIS A 255 -6.38 -0.32 -22.06
C HIS A 255 -6.96 -1.13 -20.89
N ASP A 256 -6.19 -1.25 -19.81
CA ASP A 256 -6.47 -2.14 -18.68
C ASP A 256 -6.37 -1.44 -17.33
N HIS A 257 -6.31 -0.11 -17.28
CA HIS A 257 -6.12 0.63 -16.04
C HIS A 257 -6.75 2.01 -16.07
N PHE A 258 -6.93 2.59 -14.89
CA PHE A 258 -7.21 4.00 -14.71
C PHE A 258 -6.31 4.60 -13.63
N VAL A 259 -6.23 5.92 -13.55
CA VAL A 259 -5.35 6.62 -12.59
C VAL A 259 -6.17 7.33 -11.51
N ILE A 260 -5.84 7.08 -10.25
CA ILE A 260 -6.30 7.86 -9.11
C ILE A 260 -5.08 8.37 -8.34
N SER A 261 -5.03 9.68 -8.08
CA SER A 261 -3.96 10.31 -7.31
C SER A 261 -2.56 9.93 -7.82
N GLY A 262 -2.39 9.84 -9.14
CA GLY A 262 -1.13 9.47 -9.78
C GLY A 262 -0.67 8.01 -9.63
N LEU A 263 -1.47 7.14 -9.01
CA LEU A 263 -1.27 5.68 -8.99
C LEU A 263 -2.10 5.03 -10.11
N LYS A 264 -1.50 4.10 -10.87
CA LYS A 264 -2.25 3.28 -11.82
C LYS A 264 -2.96 2.14 -11.11
N LEU A 265 -4.26 2.00 -11.33
CA LEU A 265 -5.08 0.90 -10.86
C LEU A 265 -5.36 0.00 -12.07
N ARG A 266 -4.53 -1.03 -12.24
CA ARG A 266 -4.64 -2.00 -13.33
C ARG A 266 -5.66 -3.07 -12.99
N LEU A 267 -6.50 -3.43 -13.93
CA LEU A 267 -7.62 -4.32 -13.75
C LEU A 267 -7.28 -5.71 -14.27
N LYS A 268 -7.54 -6.72 -13.44
CA LYS A 268 -7.41 -8.14 -13.77
C LYS A 268 -8.78 -8.79 -13.61
N VAL A 269 -9.21 -9.54 -14.61
CA VAL A 269 -10.46 -10.30 -14.51
C VAL A 269 -10.30 -11.33 -13.40
N ASN A 270 -11.24 -11.30 -12.45
CA ASN A 270 -11.34 -12.26 -11.36
C ASN A 270 -11.97 -13.59 -11.82
#